data_AF-A0A0F6W0Q8-F1
#
_entry.id   AF-A0A0F6W0Q8-F1
#
_cell.length_a   1.000
_cell.length_b   1.000
_cell.length_c   1.000
_cell.angle_alpha   90.00
_cell.angle_beta   90.00
_cell.angle_gamma   90.00
#
_symmetry.space_group_name_H-M   'P 1'
#
loop_
_entity.id
_entity.type
_entity.pdbx_description
1 polymer ?
#
loop_
_entity_poly.entity_id
_entity_poly.type
_entity_poly.pdbx_seq_one_letter_code
_entity_poly.pdbx_strand_id
1 'polypeptide(L)'
;MPGLAALLVATPIWGFALRPPSTLDLEVVGERVVVAATPSELAPPEDPLQPEKMQWTRGIVLSTALAMAVTLGIGAVQFADEYGFHDSYDDTRCAQGTAVLDNCGEDVPWQHAVAAGITAGGVIFATLKSFFIDFDGVARVDSDWRVYETTRWVVLGMVVAQAIAGVLVSNAVRFGWADPVDDFDTLQAFAIGHMALGAATLGVQIANSILVF
;
A
#
# COMPACT_ATOMS: atom_id res chain seq x y z
N MET A 1 24.20 10.37 0.49
CA MET A 1 23.64 9.49 -0.57
C MET A 1 22.66 8.48 0.04
N PRO A 2 21.37 8.84 0.27
CA PRO A 2 20.39 7.96 0.92
C PRO A 2 19.45 7.20 -0.04
N GLY A 3 19.43 7.54 -1.34
CA GLY A 3 18.44 7.01 -2.29
C GLY A 3 18.50 5.51 -2.59
N LEU A 4 19.63 4.85 -2.30
CA LEU A 4 19.82 3.42 -2.57
C LEU A 4 19.39 2.54 -1.38
N ALA A 5 19.44 3.06 -0.15
CA ALA A 5 18.99 2.35 1.04
C ALA A 5 17.45 2.27 1.11
N ALA A 6 16.74 3.32 0.67
CA ALA A 6 15.29 3.31 0.54
C ALA A 6 14.81 2.31 -0.53
N LEU A 7 15.57 2.14 -1.62
CA LEU A 7 15.28 1.14 -2.64
C LEU A 7 15.56 -0.29 -2.12
N LEU A 8 16.62 -0.48 -1.34
CA LEU A 8 17.03 -1.79 -0.82
C LEU A 8 16.15 -2.33 0.33
N VAL A 9 15.46 -1.47 1.08
CA VAL A 9 14.47 -1.92 2.09
C VAL A 9 13.13 -2.30 1.42
N ALA A 10 12.82 -1.74 0.25
CA ALA A 10 11.60 -2.06 -0.49
C ALA A 10 11.65 -3.40 -1.27
N THR A 11 12.84 -3.98 -1.48
CA THR A 11 13.00 -5.15 -2.37
C THR A 11 13.01 -6.58 -1.77
N PRO A 12 13.42 -6.89 -0.51
CA PRO A 12 13.73 -8.29 -0.19
C PRO A 12 13.03 -8.95 0.99
N ILE A 13 12.02 -8.39 1.68
CA ILE A 13 11.47 -9.14 2.82
C ILE A 13 10.57 -10.30 2.40
N TRP A 14 9.83 -10.26 1.29
CA TRP A 14 9.20 -11.48 0.72
C TRP A 14 8.92 -11.37 -0.79
N GLY A 15 9.72 -12.05 -1.63
CA GLY A 15 9.11 -12.74 -2.79
C GLY A 15 9.66 -12.56 -4.21
N PHE A 16 10.95 -12.26 -4.44
CA PHE A 16 11.59 -12.66 -5.70
C PHE A 16 12.24 -14.04 -5.55
N ALA A 17 11.40 -15.08 -5.54
CA ALA A 17 11.81 -16.46 -5.77
C ALA A 17 11.21 -16.94 -7.09
N LEU A 18 11.66 -16.36 -8.21
CA LEU A 18 11.44 -16.95 -9.53
C LEU A 18 12.49 -18.03 -9.78
N ARG A 19 12.14 -19.28 -9.49
CA ARG A 19 12.68 -20.45 -10.18
C ARG A 19 11.51 -21.37 -10.56
N PRO A 20 10.93 -21.23 -11.76
CA PRO A 20 10.25 -22.37 -12.38
C PRO A 20 11.32 -23.42 -12.76
N PRO A 21 11.02 -24.73 -12.63
CA PRO A 21 11.95 -25.80 -12.98
C PRO A 21 12.36 -25.73 -14.45
N SER A 22 13.66 -25.88 -14.69
CA SER A 22 14.25 -26.10 -15.99
C SER A 22 13.85 -27.49 -16.52
N THR A 23 12.85 -27.55 -17.39
CA THR A 23 12.75 -28.39 -18.60
C THR A 23 11.34 -28.32 -19.18
N LEU A 24 11.15 -27.51 -20.22
CA LEU A 24 10.12 -27.75 -21.23
C LEU A 24 10.86 -28.14 -22.51
N ASP A 25 11.07 -29.44 -22.68
CA ASP A 25 11.26 -30.03 -24.00
C ASP A 25 9.95 -29.85 -24.76
N LEU A 26 9.92 -28.86 -25.65
CA LEU A 26 8.84 -28.74 -26.63
C LEU A 26 9.13 -29.71 -27.77
N GLU A 27 8.68 -30.95 -27.61
CA GLU A 27 8.50 -31.85 -28.74
C GLU A 27 7.18 -31.47 -29.45
N VAL A 28 7.31 -30.78 -30.58
CA VAL A 28 6.18 -30.51 -31.47
C VAL A 28 5.85 -31.81 -32.22
N VAL A 29 4.91 -32.58 -31.70
CA VAL A 29 4.27 -33.67 -32.44
C VAL A 29 2.84 -33.25 -32.76
N GLY A 30 2.60 -32.99 -34.05
CA GLY A 30 1.25 -32.74 -34.56
C GLY A 30 0.47 -34.05 -34.63
N GLU A 31 -0.71 -34.08 -34.00
CA GLU A 31 -1.76 -35.01 -34.40
C GLU A 31 -3.13 -34.41 -34.06
N ARG A 32 -4.02 -34.34 -35.06
CA ARG A 32 -5.42 -33.96 -34.87
C ARG A 32 -6.11 -35.07 -34.08
N VAL A 33 -6.59 -34.77 -32.88
CA VAL A 33 -7.52 -35.64 -32.18
C VAL A 33 -8.90 -34.97 -32.13
N VAL A 34 -9.84 -35.55 -32.86
CA VAL A 34 -11.28 -35.34 -32.65
C VAL A 34 -11.64 -36.10 -31.38
N VAL A 35 -11.92 -35.39 -30.29
CA VAL A 35 -12.46 -35.99 -29.06
C VAL A 35 -13.96 -35.69 -29.02
N ALA A 36 -14.74 -36.77 -29.09
CA ALA A 36 -16.18 -36.77 -28.87
C ALA A 36 -16.50 -36.22 -27.47
N ALA A 37 -17.47 -35.32 -27.39
CA ALA A 37 -18.00 -34.85 -26.12
C ALA A 37 -18.68 -36.02 -25.39
N THR A 38 -17.98 -36.59 -24.42
CA THR A 38 -18.63 -37.30 -23.32
C THR A 38 -19.41 -36.28 -22.49
N PRO A 39 -20.60 -36.61 -21.95
CA PRO A 39 -21.22 -35.79 -20.94
C PRO A 39 -20.23 -35.74 -19.78
N SER A 40 -19.56 -34.60 -19.61
CA SER A 40 -18.82 -34.33 -18.38
C SER A 40 -19.83 -34.49 -17.26
N GLU A 41 -19.70 -35.59 -16.52
CA GLU A 41 -20.04 -35.64 -15.12
C GLU A 41 -19.60 -34.29 -14.55
N LEU A 42 -20.56 -33.49 -14.06
CA LEU A 42 -20.23 -32.24 -13.39
C LEU A 42 -19.28 -32.66 -12.27
N ALA A 43 -17.99 -32.33 -12.42
CA ALA A 43 -17.08 -32.40 -11.30
C ALA A 43 -17.78 -31.68 -10.14
N PRO A 44 -17.84 -32.28 -8.93
CA PRO A 44 -18.38 -31.58 -7.79
C PRO A 44 -17.70 -30.20 -7.73
N PRO A 45 -18.46 -29.11 -7.51
CA PRO A 45 -17.87 -27.78 -7.50
C PRO A 45 -16.64 -27.80 -6.60
N GLU A 46 -15.49 -27.41 -7.16
CA GLU A 46 -14.28 -27.18 -6.39
C GLU A 46 -14.64 -26.40 -5.13
N ASP A 47 -14.13 -26.85 -3.99
CA ASP A 47 -14.53 -26.48 -2.64
C ASP A 47 -14.99 -25.00 -2.53
N PRO A 48 -16.31 -24.74 -2.41
CA PRO A 48 -16.85 -23.40 -2.57
C PRO A 48 -16.53 -22.47 -1.39
N LEU A 49 -15.95 -22.99 -0.31
CA LEU A 49 -15.48 -22.20 0.81
C LEU A 49 -13.97 -22.33 0.95
N GLN A 50 -13.28 -21.19 0.93
CA GLN A 50 -11.84 -21.09 1.18
C GLN A 50 -11.61 -20.48 2.57
N PRO A 51 -12.05 -21.14 3.67
CA PRO A 51 -12.13 -20.52 4.99
C PRO A 51 -10.77 -20.05 5.49
N GLU A 52 -9.71 -20.82 5.20
CA GLU A 52 -8.34 -20.44 5.51
C GLU A 52 -7.96 -19.13 4.78
N LYS A 53 -8.21 -19.03 3.47
CA LYS A 53 -7.84 -17.84 2.68
C LYS A 53 -8.64 -16.61 3.10
N MET A 54 -9.92 -16.80 3.45
CA MET A 54 -10.76 -15.72 3.97
C MET A 54 -10.23 -15.21 5.31
N GLN A 55 -9.87 -16.12 6.22
CA GLN A 55 -9.32 -15.76 7.52
C GLN A 55 -7.97 -15.03 7.41
N TRP A 56 -7.07 -15.49 6.53
CA TRP A 56 -5.83 -14.78 6.25
C TRP A 56 -6.08 -13.38 5.67
N THR A 57 -7.01 -13.26 4.73
CA THR A 57 -7.35 -11.97 4.11
C THR A 57 -7.88 -10.99 5.16
N ARG A 58 -8.80 -11.44 6.02
CA ARG A 58 -9.29 -10.68 7.18
C ARG A 58 -8.14 -10.18 8.05
N GLY A 59 -7.22 -11.05 8.43
CA GLY A 59 -6.07 -10.69 9.25
C GLY A 59 -5.14 -9.66 8.57
N ILE A 60 -4.87 -9.85 7.27
CA ILE A 60 -4.00 -8.93 6.51
C ILE A 60 -4.67 -7.57 6.33
N VAL A 61 -5.95 -7.52 5.96
CA VAL A 61 -6.70 -6.27 5.79
C VAL A 61 -6.78 -5.48 7.10
N LEU A 62 -7.06 -6.16 8.21
CA LEU A 62 -7.09 -5.51 9.53
C LEU A 62 -5.70 -5.00 9.95
N SER A 63 -4.66 -5.83 9.80
CA SER A 63 -3.30 -5.44 10.18
C SER A 63 -2.75 -4.28 9.33
N THR A 64 -3.08 -4.25 8.03
CA THR A 64 -2.72 -3.13 7.15
C THR A 64 -3.47 -1.86 7.51
N ALA A 65 -4.74 -1.94 7.91
CA ALA A 65 -5.50 -0.79 8.41
C ALA A 65 -4.87 -0.22 9.69
N LEU A 66 -4.46 -1.09 10.63
CA LEU A 66 -3.77 -0.68 11.85
C LEU A 66 -2.40 -0.05 11.56
N ALA A 67 -1.62 -0.65 10.65
CA ALA A 67 -0.34 -0.08 10.22
C ALA A 67 -0.52 1.30 9.58
N MET A 68 -1.56 1.47 8.75
CA MET A 68 -1.90 2.75 8.15
C MET A 68 -2.30 3.79 9.21
N ALA A 69 -3.05 3.40 10.24
CA ALA A 69 -3.41 4.29 11.34
C ALA A 69 -2.17 4.79 12.10
N VAL A 70 -1.21 3.90 12.37
CA VAL A 70 0.08 4.27 12.97
C VAL A 70 0.88 5.20 12.06
N THR A 71 0.95 4.88 10.77
CA THR A 71 1.66 5.70 9.77
C THR A 71 1.08 7.11 9.69
N LEU A 72 -0.24 7.22 9.65
CA LEU A 72 -0.95 8.50 9.65
C LEU A 72 -0.72 9.27 10.96
N GLY A 73 -0.76 8.59 12.11
CA GLY A 73 -0.48 9.21 13.40
C GLY A 73 0.92 9.81 13.47
N ILE A 74 1.94 9.05 13.04
CA ILE A 74 3.32 9.56 12.98
C ILE A 74 3.45 10.68 11.96
N GLY A 75 2.83 10.55 10.78
CA GLY A 75 2.84 11.58 9.74
C GLY A 75 2.16 12.88 10.19
N ALA A 76 1.11 12.81 11.01
CA ALA A 76 0.46 13.97 11.61
C ALA A 76 1.37 14.69 12.62
N VAL A 77 2.14 13.95 13.42
CA VAL A 77 3.14 14.55 14.31
C VAL A 77 4.25 15.21 13.50
N GLN A 78 4.75 14.54 12.46
CA GLN A 78 5.77 15.12 11.57
C GLN A 78 5.26 16.41 10.92
N PHE A 79 4.03 16.41 10.38
CA PHE A 79 3.42 17.62 9.83
C PHE A 79 3.33 18.74 10.88
N ALA A 80 2.90 18.43 12.10
CA ALA A 80 2.81 19.42 13.18
C ALA A 80 4.18 19.98 13.58
N ASP A 81 5.25 19.19 13.45
CA ASP A 81 6.62 19.62 13.76
C ASP A 81 7.22 20.49 12.65
N GLU A 82 7.03 20.10 11.39
CA GLU A 82 7.71 20.66 10.20
C GLU A 82 6.92 21.79 9.51
N TYR A 83 5.59 21.79 9.62
CA TYR A 83 4.72 22.76 8.94
C TYR A 83 3.68 23.38 9.88
N GLY A 84 2.93 22.55 10.62
CA GLY A 84 1.78 22.98 11.41
C GLY A 84 0.75 23.76 10.58
N PHE A 85 -0.02 24.61 11.26
CA PHE A 85 -0.88 25.61 10.62
C PHE A 85 -0.30 26.99 10.93
N HIS A 86 0.86 27.26 10.34
CA HIS A 86 1.63 28.48 10.52
C HIS A 86 1.77 29.23 9.20
N ASP A 87 2.09 30.52 9.27
CA ASP A 87 2.29 31.38 8.08
C ASP A 87 3.75 31.36 7.58
N SER A 88 4.69 30.79 8.34
CA SER A 88 6.11 30.71 8.00
C SER A 88 6.82 29.53 8.67
N TYR A 89 7.99 29.16 8.13
CA TYR A 89 8.82 28.10 8.72
C TYR A 89 9.33 28.46 10.13
N ASP A 90 9.65 29.73 10.39
CA ASP A 90 10.21 30.20 11.67
C ASP A 90 9.25 29.99 12.86
N ASP A 91 7.95 29.90 12.57
CA ASP A 91 6.90 29.66 13.57
C ASP A 91 6.67 28.18 13.87
N THR A 92 7.36 27.27 13.17
CA THR A 92 7.21 25.82 13.35
C THR A 92 7.99 25.32 14.57
N ARG A 93 7.62 24.13 15.08
CA ARG A 93 8.35 23.53 16.20
C ARG A 93 9.77 23.15 15.84
N CYS A 94 10.00 22.77 14.58
CA CYS A 94 11.34 22.51 14.07
C CYS A 94 12.23 23.76 14.14
N ALA A 95 11.75 24.92 13.67
CA ALA A 95 12.50 26.16 13.78
C ALA A 95 12.72 26.61 15.23
N GLN A 96 11.75 26.35 16.12
CA GLN A 96 11.82 26.71 17.53
C GLN A 96 12.59 25.71 18.41
N GLY A 97 13.05 24.58 17.86
CA GLY A 97 13.75 23.54 18.62
C GLY A 97 12.86 22.79 19.62
N THR A 98 11.56 22.70 19.34
CA THR A 98 10.56 22.01 20.20
C THR A 98 9.84 20.87 19.47
N ALA A 99 10.46 20.33 18.40
CA ALA A 99 9.91 19.22 17.65
C ALA A 99 9.79 17.95 18.51
N VAL A 100 8.75 17.16 18.26
CA VAL A 100 8.50 15.89 18.98
C VAL A 100 9.32 14.75 18.38
N LEU A 101 9.38 14.66 17.05
CA LEU A 101 10.11 13.60 16.35
C LEU A 101 11.57 13.93 16.06
N ASP A 102 11.95 15.20 16.18
CA ASP A 102 13.31 15.73 15.99
C ASP A 102 13.95 15.36 14.63
N ASN A 103 13.12 15.24 13.59
CA ASN A 103 13.60 15.14 12.20
C ASN A 103 13.12 16.40 11.46
N CYS A 104 14.04 17.35 11.24
CA CYS A 104 13.71 18.67 10.70
C CYS A 104 14.53 18.95 9.44
N GLY A 105 13.93 19.67 8.49
CA GLY A 105 14.62 20.11 7.26
C GLY A 105 15.00 18.92 6.37
N GLU A 106 16.30 18.71 6.15
CA GLU A 106 16.80 17.64 5.28
C GLU A 106 16.89 16.27 5.97
N ASP A 107 16.58 16.19 7.27
CA ASP A 107 16.62 14.93 8.01
C ASP A 107 15.54 13.97 7.54
N VAL A 108 15.91 12.68 7.44
CA VAL A 108 14.95 11.64 7.06
C VAL A 108 14.04 11.34 8.24
N PRO A 109 12.71 11.48 8.11
CA PRO A 109 11.76 11.16 9.18
C PRO A 109 11.61 9.65 9.33
N TRP A 110 12.61 9.00 9.93
CA TRP A 110 12.75 7.55 9.89
C TRP A 110 11.56 6.81 10.51
N GLN A 111 10.94 7.37 11.55
CA GLN A 111 9.76 6.80 12.21
C GLN A 111 8.61 6.70 11.21
N HIS A 112 8.36 7.79 10.47
CA HIS A 112 7.31 7.83 9.47
C HIS A 112 7.66 6.95 8.26
N ALA A 113 8.90 7.03 7.77
CA ALA A 113 9.36 6.27 6.61
C ALA A 113 9.29 4.75 6.84
N VAL A 114 9.68 4.27 8.02
CA VAL A 114 9.57 2.85 8.39
C VAL A 114 8.10 2.42 8.49
N ALA A 115 7.25 3.21 9.15
CA ALA A 115 5.82 2.91 9.25
C ALA A 115 5.14 2.88 7.87
N ALA A 116 5.46 3.85 7.01
CA ALA A 116 4.98 3.91 5.63
C ALA A 116 5.46 2.71 4.81
N GLY A 117 6.72 2.30 4.98
CA GLY A 117 7.27 1.10 4.32
C GLY A 117 6.55 -0.19 4.74
N ILE A 118 6.27 -0.37 6.03
CA ILE A 118 5.50 -1.51 6.56
C ILE A 118 4.07 -1.50 5.97
N THR A 119 3.41 -0.34 5.97
CA THR A 119 2.07 -0.20 5.42
C THR A 119 2.01 -0.52 3.94
N ALA A 120 2.92 0.07 3.15
CA ALA A 120 3.01 -0.17 1.72
C ALA A 120 3.31 -1.64 1.40
N GLY A 121 4.28 -2.24 2.09
CA GLY A 121 4.61 -3.66 1.95
C GLY A 121 3.43 -4.57 2.30
N GLY A 122 2.70 -4.25 3.38
CA GLY A 122 1.50 -4.99 3.77
C GLY A 122 0.38 -4.91 2.72
N VAL A 123 0.10 -3.72 2.16
CA VAL A 123 -0.91 -3.55 1.11
C VAL A 123 -0.53 -4.26 -0.19
N ILE A 124 0.75 -4.19 -0.59
CA ILE A 124 1.26 -4.93 -1.75
C ILE A 124 1.10 -6.44 -1.51
N PHE A 125 1.50 -6.93 -0.34
CA PHE A 125 1.36 -8.33 0.02
C PHE A 125 -0.12 -8.77 0.01
N ALA A 126 -1.03 -7.98 0.59
CA ALA A 126 -2.46 -8.22 0.56
C ALA A 126 -2.99 -8.33 -0.87
N THR A 127 -2.57 -7.41 -1.74
CA THR A 127 -2.94 -7.40 -3.16
C THR A 127 -2.44 -8.66 -3.85
N LEU A 128 -1.18 -9.04 -3.67
CA LEU A 128 -0.61 -10.25 -4.27
C LEU A 128 -1.31 -11.51 -3.78
N LYS A 129 -1.63 -11.59 -2.48
CA LYS A 129 -2.37 -12.72 -1.90
C LYS A 129 -3.80 -12.81 -2.43
N SER A 130 -4.43 -11.68 -2.75
CA SER A 130 -5.80 -11.67 -3.24
C SER A 130 -5.97 -12.32 -4.63
N PHE A 131 -4.90 -12.50 -5.42
CA PHE A 131 -4.97 -13.29 -6.67
C PHE A 131 -5.26 -14.78 -6.45
N PHE A 132 -5.11 -15.27 -5.22
CA PHE A 132 -5.40 -16.67 -4.87
C PHE A 132 -6.81 -16.87 -4.31
N ILE A 133 -7.63 -15.82 -4.28
CA ILE A 133 -9.00 -15.84 -3.78
C ILE A 133 -9.95 -16.00 -4.95
N ASP A 134 -10.86 -16.98 -4.87
CA ASP A 134 -12.00 -17.06 -5.79
C ASP A 134 -13.11 -16.12 -5.28
N PHE A 135 -13.12 -14.88 -5.78
CA PHE A 135 -14.13 -13.90 -5.41
C PHE A 135 -15.53 -14.29 -5.91
N ASP A 136 -15.64 -15.05 -7.01
CA ASP A 136 -16.94 -15.51 -7.50
C ASP A 136 -17.54 -16.57 -6.58
N GLY A 137 -16.72 -17.50 -6.09
CA GLY A 137 -17.11 -18.49 -5.11
C GLY A 137 -17.50 -17.86 -3.77
N VAL A 138 -16.63 -17.03 -3.20
CA VAL A 138 -16.88 -16.40 -1.90
C VAL A 138 -18.07 -15.44 -1.94
N ALA A 139 -18.25 -14.68 -3.03
CA ALA A 139 -19.36 -13.73 -3.16
C ALA A 139 -20.75 -14.39 -3.26
N ARG A 140 -20.83 -15.71 -3.54
CA ARG A 140 -22.11 -16.45 -3.47
C ARG A 140 -22.59 -16.66 -2.05
N VAL A 141 -21.67 -16.64 -1.08
CA VAL A 141 -21.96 -16.80 0.35
C VAL A 141 -22.05 -15.43 1.01
N ASP A 142 -21.19 -14.50 0.62
CA ASP A 142 -21.06 -13.18 1.22
C ASP A 142 -20.75 -12.12 0.15
N SER A 143 -21.77 -11.35 -0.24
CA SER A 143 -21.67 -10.37 -1.32
C SER A 143 -20.67 -9.24 -1.07
N ASP A 144 -20.30 -8.98 0.19
CA ASP A 144 -19.38 -7.90 0.56
C ASP A 144 -17.97 -8.15 0.01
N TRP A 145 -17.62 -9.40 -0.24
CA TRP A 145 -16.36 -9.78 -0.90
C TRP A 145 -16.24 -9.24 -2.33
N ARG A 146 -17.35 -8.98 -3.02
CA ARG A 146 -17.32 -8.33 -4.34
C ARG A 146 -16.95 -6.85 -4.23
N VAL A 147 -17.45 -6.20 -3.18
CA VAL A 147 -17.09 -4.80 -2.90
C VAL A 147 -15.61 -4.73 -2.55
N TYR A 148 -15.16 -5.62 -1.65
CA TYR A 148 -13.75 -5.73 -1.27
C TYR A 148 -12.82 -6.02 -2.47
N GLU A 149 -13.24 -6.89 -3.40
CA GLU A 149 -12.49 -7.18 -4.64
C GLU A 149 -12.18 -5.90 -5.43
N THR A 150 -13.10 -4.95 -5.44
CA THR A 150 -12.94 -3.68 -6.15
C THR A 150 -12.14 -2.68 -5.31
N THR A 151 -12.50 -2.51 -4.04
CA THR A 151 -11.89 -1.50 -3.17
C THR A 151 -10.44 -1.81 -2.80
N ARG A 152 -9.99 -3.07 -2.86
CA ARG A 152 -8.55 -3.39 -2.68
C ARG A 152 -7.66 -2.70 -3.73
N TRP A 153 -8.15 -2.55 -4.96
CA TRP A 153 -7.43 -1.83 -6.02
C TRP A 153 -7.41 -0.33 -5.77
N VAL A 154 -8.49 0.21 -5.20
CA VAL A 154 -8.56 1.61 -4.77
C VAL A 154 -7.50 1.87 -3.68
N VAL A 155 -7.41 1.00 -2.66
CA VAL A 155 -6.37 1.11 -1.62
C VAL A 155 -4.97 1.04 -2.21
N LEU A 156 -4.70 0.10 -3.12
CA LEU A 156 -3.40 0.00 -3.78
C LEU A 156 -3.05 1.28 -4.53
N GLY A 157 -3.98 1.81 -5.34
CA GLY A 157 -3.78 3.06 -6.08
C GLY A 157 -3.52 4.25 -5.15
N MET A 158 -4.25 4.34 -4.04
CA MET A 158 -4.04 5.39 -3.03
C MET A 158 -2.68 5.27 -2.33
N VAL A 159 -2.23 4.06 -1.98
CA VAL A 159 -0.89 3.84 -1.39
C VAL A 159 0.22 4.19 -2.37
N VAL A 160 0.07 3.88 -3.66
CA VAL A 160 1.02 4.30 -4.70
C VAL A 160 1.04 5.82 -4.81
N ALA A 161 -0.12 6.48 -4.81
CA ALA A 161 -0.22 7.93 -4.83
C ALA A 161 0.42 8.58 -3.59
N GLN A 162 0.25 7.99 -2.40
CA GLN A 162 0.93 8.38 -1.17
C GLN A 162 2.46 8.30 -1.33
N ALA A 163 2.98 7.17 -1.81
CA ALA A 163 4.42 7.00 -2.02
C ALA A 163 4.99 8.05 -3.00
N ILE A 164 4.28 8.32 -4.10
CA ILE A 164 4.68 9.36 -5.06
C ILE A 164 4.67 10.75 -4.41
N ALA A 165 3.60 11.10 -3.70
CA ALA A 165 3.50 12.39 -3.02
C ALA A 165 4.61 12.56 -1.96
N GLY A 166 4.90 11.52 -1.17
CA GLY A 166 6.00 11.52 -0.21
C GLY A 166 7.36 11.76 -0.88
N VAL A 167 7.62 11.08 -2.01
CA VAL A 167 8.84 11.30 -2.80
C VAL A 167 8.92 12.74 -3.33
N LEU A 168 7.81 13.29 -3.84
CA LEU A 168 7.77 14.65 -4.39
C LEU A 168 8.08 15.70 -3.31
N VAL A 169 7.44 15.63 -2.14
CA VAL A 169 7.62 16.60 -1.04
C VAL A 169 9.01 16.50 -0.42
N SER A 170 9.52 15.28 -0.15
CA SER A 170 10.87 15.10 0.42
C SER A 170 12.00 15.46 -0.56
N ASN A 171 11.70 15.73 -1.83
CA ASN A 171 12.67 16.10 -2.85
C ASN A 171 12.29 17.41 -3.55
N ALA A 172 11.50 18.28 -2.91
CA ALA A 172 10.98 19.49 -3.53
C ALA A 172 12.07 20.41 -4.10
N VAL A 173 13.09 20.71 -3.27
CA VAL A 173 14.27 21.50 -3.67
C VAL A 173 15.04 20.80 -4.79
N ARG A 174 15.25 19.48 -4.66
CA ARG A 174 16.01 18.70 -5.64
C ARG A 174 15.31 18.63 -7.00
N PHE A 175 13.99 18.56 -7.02
CA PHE A 175 13.18 18.59 -8.23
C PHE A 175 12.91 20.02 -8.72
N GLY A 176 13.26 21.03 -7.92
CA GLY A 176 13.15 22.45 -8.26
C GLY A 176 11.71 22.94 -8.38
N TRP A 177 10.76 22.32 -7.67
CA TRP A 177 9.35 22.75 -7.71
C TRP A 177 8.90 23.58 -6.51
N ALA A 178 9.66 23.56 -5.40
CA ALA A 178 9.46 24.44 -4.26
C ALA A 178 10.73 24.55 -3.39
N ASP A 179 10.95 25.72 -2.82
CA ASP A 179 11.96 26.00 -1.78
C ASP A 179 11.29 26.18 -0.40
N PRO A 180 11.71 25.48 0.66
CA PRO A 180 11.13 25.64 2.01
C PRO A 180 11.12 27.06 2.57
N VAL A 181 12.05 27.92 2.15
CA VAL A 181 12.15 29.30 2.62
C VAL A 181 11.17 30.22 1.88
N ASP A 182 11.09 30.07 0.56
CA ASP A 182 10.32 30.98 -0.31
C ASP A 182 8.89 30.46 -0.60
N ASP A 183 8.67 29.14 -0.55
CA ASP A 183 7.44 28.45 -0.95
C ASP A 183 6.79 27.64 0.19
N PHE A 184 6.94 28.11 1.44
CA PHE A 184 6.42 27.41 2.63
C PHE A 184 4.92 27.05 2.53
N ASP A 185 4.07 28.00 2.13
CA ASP A 185 2.62 27.77 1.97
C ASP A 185 2.32 26.67 0.95
N THR A 186 3.10 26.61 -0.14
CA THR A 186 2.96 25.58 -1.17
C THR A 186 3.28 24.20 -0.62
N LEU A 187 4.38 24.09 0.15
CA LEU A 187 4.77 22.83 0.78
C LEU A 187 3.79 22.41 1.88
N GLN A 188 3.33 23.35 2.71
CA GLN A 188 2.31 23.09 3.74
C GLN A 188 1.01 22.61 3.09
N ALA A 189 0.53 23.28 2.04
CA ALA A 189 -0.68 22.87 1.32
C ALA A 189 -0.52 21.47 0.69
N PHE A 190 0.64 21.18 0.12
CA PHE A 190 0.95 19.85 -0.41
C PHE A 190 0.97 18.79 0.71
N ALA A 191 1.57 19.10 1.85
CA ALA A 191 1.60 18.21 3.01
C ALA A 191 0.21 17.94 3.60
N ILE A 192 -0.67 18.96 3.64
CA ILE A 192 -2.09 18.80 4.00
C ILE A 192 -2.78 17.86 3.01
N GLY A 193 -2.57 18.05 1.70
CA GLY A 193 -3.13 17.18 0.67
C GLY A 193 -2.64 15.73 0.80
N HIS A 194 -1.35 15.55 1.09
CA HIS A 194 -0.75 14.25 1.36
C HIS A 194 -1.38 13.59 2.59
N MET A 195 -1.53 14.31 3.70
CA MET A 195 -2.18 13.82 4.91
C MET A 195 -3.66 13.47 4.68
N ALA A 196 -4.41 14.31 3.96
CA ALA A 196 -5.81 14.08 3.64
C ALA A 196 -6.00 12.80 2.81
N LEU A 197 -5.14 12.58 1.82
CA LEU A 197 -5.13 11.32 1.06
C LEU A 197 -4.76 10.12 1.95
N GLY A 198 -3.86 10.31 2.93
CA GLY A 198 -3.53 9.28 3.93
C GLY A 198 -4.74 8.92 4.80
N ALA A 199 -5.47 9.92 5.30
CA ALA A 199 -6.70 9.72 6.06
C ALA A 199 -7.80 9.04 5.23
N ALA A 200 -7.96 9.43 3.96
CA ALA A 200 -8.88 8.77 3.05
C ALA A 200 -8.50 7.29 2.81
N THR A 201 -7.21 7.01 2.62
CA THR A 201 -6.70 5.65 2.46
C THR A 201 -7.00 4.80 3.70
N LEU A 202 -6.80 5.34 4.91
CA LEU A 202 -7.17 4.67 6.15
C LEU A 202 -8.68 4.40 6.22
N GLY A 203 -9.50 5.36 5.84
CA GLY A 203 -10.96 5.21 5.79
C GLY A 203 -11.40 4.03 4.90
N VAL A 204 -10.81 3.91 3.71
CA VAL A 204 -11.09 2.77 2.80
C VAL A 204 -10.57 1.45 3.39
N GLN A 205 -9.42 1.44 4.06
CA GLN A 205 -8.92 0.22 4.71
C GLN A 205 -9.78 -0.23 5.89
N ILE A 206 -10.31 0.71 6.68
CA ILE A 206 -11.28 0.40 7.74
C ILE A 206 -12.58 -0.13 7.12
N ALA A 207 -13.09 0.50 6.06
CA ALA A 207 -14.26 0.00 5.34
C ALA A 207 -14.04 -1.43 4.80
N ASN A 208 -12.88 -1.70 4.21
CA ASN A 208 -12.51 -3.04 3.77
C ASN A 208 -12.43 -4.03 4.92
N SER A 209 -11.90 -3.60 6.08
CA SER A 209 -11.87 -4.44 7.28
C SER A 209 -13.29 -4.79 7.74
N ILE A 210 -14.24 -3.84 7.69
CA ILE A 210 -15.64 -4.13 8.03
C ILE A 210 -16.27 -5.09 7.02
N LEU A 211 -16.06 -4.87 5.72
CA LEU A 211 -16.65 -5.70 4.65
C LEU A 211 -16.22 -7.16 4.71
N VAL A 212 -14.97 -7.43 5.12
CA VAL A 212 -14.46 -8.81 5.12
C VAL A 212 -14.76 -9.57 6.41
N PHE A 213 -15.19 -8.92 7.50
CA PHE A 213 -15.42 -9.54 8.80
C PHE A 213 -16.90 -9.84 9.06
#